data_AF-A0A521FT56-F1
#
_entry.id   AF-A0A521FT56-F1
#
_cell.length_a   1.000
_cell.length_b   1.000
_cell.length_c   1.000
_cell.angle_alpha   90.00
_cell.angle_beta   90.00
_cell.angle_gamma   90.00
#
_symmetry.space_group_name_H-M   'P 1'
#
loop_
_entity.id
_entity.type
_entity.pdbx_description
1 polymer ?
#
loop_
_entity_poly.entity_id
_entity_poly.type
_entity_poly.pdbx_seq_one_letter_code
_entity_poly.pdbx_strand_id
1 'polypeptide(L)'
;MCIITLATAAQPIPPDKGVTMLKGFYTAYITASSQDADPKKMEQELSALRKKYCTTLCLKQFKMLVKQTDADPIIKAQDMDLRVLQTLAIKQDPRKANRYSIKYSETADSHETTTIYVMLKQENGILKIAYLE
;
A
#
# COMPACT_ATOMS: atom_id res chain seq x y z
N MET A 1 28.16 -11.47 31.51
CA MET A 1 27.95 -11.29 30.05
C MET A 1 26.54 -10.78 29.85
N CYS A 2 26.37 -9.52 29.47
CA CYS A 2 25.06 -8.94 29.18
C CYS A 2 24.87 -8.98 27.67
N ILE A 3 24.01 -9.88 27.18
CA ILE A 3 23.64 -9.90 25.76
C ILE A 3 22.62 -8.77 25.58
N ILE A 4 23.11 -7.61 25.16
CA ILE A 4 22.25 -6.52 24.70
C ILE A 4 21.72 -6.97 23.34
N THR A 5 20.49 -7.48 23.31
CA THR A 5 19.75 -7.68 22.07
C THR A 5 19.48 -6.29 21.48
N LEU A 6 20.35 -5.85 20.57
CA LEU A 6 20.11 -4.65 19.77
C LEU A 6 18.83 -4.88 18.97
N ALA A 7 17.80 -4.10 19.28
CA ALA A 7 16.66 -3.94 18.38
C ALA A 7 17.22 -3.44 17.05
N THR A 8 17.27 -4.30 16.03
CA THR A 8 17.70 -3.90 14.69
C THR A 8 16.77 -2.81 14.20
N ALA A 9 17.28 -1.58 14.09
CA ALA A 9 16.64 -0.54 13.31
C ALA A 9 16.30 -1.11 11.94
N ALA A 10 15.08 -0.86 11.46
CA ALA A 10 14.65 -1.34 10.15
C ALA A 10 15.67 -0.88 9.10
N GLN A 11 16.28 -1.83 8.39
CA GLN A 11 17.28 -1.49 7.39
C GLN A 11 16.66 -0.56 6.34
N PRO A 12 17.39 0.50 5.92
CA PRO A 12 16.92 1.37 4.84
C PRO A 12 16.67 0.56 3.57
N ILE A 13 15.46 0.67 3.05
CA ILE A 13 15.07 0.05 1.78
C ILE A 13 15.55 0.97 0.66
N PRO A 14 16.31 0.45 -0.33
CA PRO A 14 16.68 1.23 -1.49
C PRO A 14 15.43 1.82 -2.18
N PRO A 15 15.41 3.13 -2.50
CA PRO A 15 14.22 3.80 -3.04
C PRO A 15 13.58 3.04 -4.20
N ASP A 16 14.39 2.61 -5.17
CA ASP A 16 13.92 1.93 -6.38
C ASP A 16 13.23 0.60 -6.08
N LYS A 17 13.68 -0.13 -5.05
CA LYS A 17 13.04 -1.38 -4.63
C LYS A 17 11.67 -1.14 -4.02
N GLY A 18 11.54 -0.10 -3.20
CA GLY A 18 10.26 0.28 -2.60
C GLY A 18 9.26 0.78 -3.64
N VAL A 19 9.70 1.67 -4.53
CA VAL A 19 8.88 2.17 -5.64
C VAL A 19 8.43 1.02 -6.55
N THR A 20 9.34 0.11 -6.93
CA THR A 20 9.01 -1.04 -7.79
C THR A 20 7.99 -1.96 -7.13
N MET A 21 8.18 -2.30 -5.85
CA MET A 21 7.24 -3.15 -5.12
C MET A 21 5.86 -2.51 -5.02
N LEU A 22 5.79 -1.25 -4.60
CA LEU A 22 4.54 -0.52 -4.46
C LEU A 22 3.83 -0.33 -5.80
N LYS A 23 4.57 -0.05 -6.88
CA LYS A 23 3.97 0.08 -8.22
C LYS A 23 3.32 -1.23 -8.66
N GLY A 24 4.00 -2.36 -8.46
CA GLY A 24 3.44 -3.67 -8.76
C GLY A 24 2.21 -3.99 -7.91
N PHE A 25 2.26 -3.68 -6.61
CA PHE A 25 1.14 -3.87 -5.70
C PHE A 25 -0.08 -3.02 -6.09
N TYR A 26 0.07 -1.69 -6.19
CA TYR A 26 -1.03 -0.79 -6.49
C TYR A 26 -1.62 -1.03 -7.87
N THR A 27 -0.79 -1.34 -8.89
CA THR A 27 -1.31 -1.70 -10.22
C THR A 27 -2.21 -2.93 -10.15
N ALA A 28 -1.76 -4.01 -9.48
CA ALA A 28 -2.56 -5.22 -9.33
C ALA A 28 -3.81 -5.01 -8.49
N TYR A 29 -3.71 -4.24 -7.40
CA TYR A 29 -4.81 -3.97 -6.48
C TYR A 29 -5.93 -3.18 -7.14
N ILE A 30 -5.58 -2.08 -7.82
CA ILE A 30 -6.51 -1.22 -8.54
C ILE A 30 -7.15 -1.97 -9.71
N THR A 31 -6.37 -2.80 -10.41
CA THR A 31 -6.90 -3.63 -11.50
C THR A 31 -7.89 -4.67 -10.98
N ALA A 32 -7.66 -5.24 -9.80
CA ALA A 32 -8.61 -6.18 -9.20
C ALA A 32 -9.87 -5.47 -8.68
N SER A 33 -9.74 -4.27 -8.08
CA SER A 33 -10.88 -3.53 -7.51
C SER A 33 -11.80 -2.88 -8.55
N SER A 34 -11.36 -2.76 -9.79
CA SER A 34 -12.08 -2.10 -10.89
C SER A 34 -12.73 -3.08 -11.87
N GLN A 35 -12.55 -4.39 -11.67
CA GLN A 35 -13.19 -5.39 -12.50
C GLN A 35 -14.67 -5.51 -12.14
N ASP A 36 -15.54 -5.52 -13.16
CA ASP A 36 -16.93 -5.98 -13.06
C ASP A 36 -16.95 -7.52 -12.87
N ALA A 37 -16.45 -7.96 -11.72
CA ALA A 37 -16.44 -9.35 -11.30
C ALA A 37 -17.47 -9.57 -10.18
N ASP A 38 -17.81 -10.85 -9.95
CA ASP A 38 -18.50 -11.27 -8.73
C ASP A 38 -17.81 -10.65 -7.50
N PRO A 39 -18.52 -9.88 -6.65
CA PRO A 39 -17.94 -9.23 -5.47
C PRO A 39 -17.17 -10.19 -4.57
N LYS A 40 -17.60 -11.45 -4.48
CA LYS A 40 -16.91 -12.46 -3.69
C LYS A 40 -15.56 -12.83 -4.28
N LYS A 41 -15.47 -12.96 -5.61
CA LYS A 41 -14.23 -13.25 -6.32
C LYS A 41 -13.27 -12.06 -6.23
N MET A 42 -13.79 -10.85 -6.43
CA MET A 42 -13.02 -9.61 -6.26
C MET A 42 -12.39 -9.53 -4.86
N GLU A 43 -13.18 -9.73 -3.80
CA GLU A 43 -12.66 -9.69 -2.42
C GLU A 43 -11.65 -10.81 -2.14
N GLN A 44 -11.80 -12.00 -2.74
CA GLN A 44 -10.79 -13.06 -2.64
C GLN A 44 -9.45 -12.64 -3.25
N GLU A 45 -9.47 -12.02 -4.43
CA GLU A 45 -8.27 -11.52 -5.10
C GLU A 45 -7.61 -10.39 -4.32
N LEU A 46 -8.39 -9.40 -3.86
CA LEU A 46 -7.90 -8.30 -3.03
C LEU A 46 -7.32 -8.83 -1.71
N SER A 47 -7.97 -9.81 -1.08
CA SER A 47 -7.48 -10.45 0.15
C SER A 47 -6.15 -11.19 -0.07
N ALA A 48 -5.99 -11.86 -1.21
CA ALA A 48 -4.74 -12.51 -1.57
C ALA A 48 -3.60 -11.49 -1.79
N LEU A 49 -3.89 -10.38 -2.48
CA LEU A 49 -2.94 -9.28 -2.66
C LEU A 49 -2.54 -8.66 -1.32
N ARG A 50 -3.49 -8.36 -0.45
CA ARG A 50 -3.21 -7.84 0.91
C ARG A 50 -2.32 -8.81 1.69
N LYS A 51 -2.60 -10.12 1.68
CA LYS A 51 -1.76 -11.12 2.37
C LYS A 51 -0.33 -11.20 1.81
N LYS A 52 -0.18 -11.04 0.48
CA LYS A 52 1.11 -11.08 -0.19
C LYS A 52 1.96 -9.85 0.15
N TYR A 53 1.37 -8.65 0.10
CA TYR A 53 2.12 -7.39 0.17
C TYR A 53 2.09 -6.72 1.53
N CYS A 54 1.15 -7.03 2.42
CA CYS A 54 1.06 -6.44 3.75
C CYS A 54 1.64 -7.38 4.82
N THR A 55 2.17 -6.79 5.89
CA THR A 55 2.48 -7.51 7.13
C THR A 55 1.19 -7.86 7.87
N THR A 56 1.26 -8.80 8.82
CA THR A 56 0.13 -9.13 9.69
C THR A 56 -0.38 -7.91 10.47
N LEU A 57 0.52 -7.00 10.87
CA LEU A 57 0.14 -5.76 11.56
C LEU A 57 -0.61 -4.81 10.63
N CYS A 58 -0.13 -4.63 9.40
CA CYS A 58 -0.83 -3.83 8.39
C CYS A 58 -2.22 -4.40 8.08
N LEU A 59 -2.38 -5.74 8.00
CA LEU A 59 -3.70 -6.37 7.82
C LEU A 59 -4.66 -6.14 8.98
N LYS A 60 -4.16 -6.11 10.22
CA LYS A 60 -4.98 -5.77 11.39
C LYS A 60 -5.42 -4.31 11.33
N GLN A 61 -4.49 -3.41 10.98
CA GLN A 61 -4.78 -1.99 10.80
C GLN A 61 -5.82 -1.75 9.71
N PHE A 62 -5.66 -2.41 8.55
CA PHE A 62 -6.62 -2.36 7.44
C PHE A 62 -8.05 -2.64 7.93
N LYS A 63 -8.24 -3.75 8.65
CA LYS A 63 -9.56 -4.13 9.19
C LYS A 63 -10.13 -3.11 10.18
N MET A 64 -9.28 -2.42 10.94
CA MET A 64 -9.72 -1.37 11.84
C MET A 64 -10.15 -0.13 11.07
N LEU A 65 -9.36 0.29 10.08
CA LEU A 65 -9.64 1.49 9.27
C LEU A 65 -10.91 1.31 8.44
N VAL A 66 -11.12 0.15 7.82
CA VAL A 66 -12.37 -0.15 7.08
C VAL A 66 -13.60 0.07 7.95
N LYS A 67 -13.56 -0.35 9.23
CA LYS A 67 -14.68 -0.16 10.18
C LYS A 67 -14.87 1.29 10.63
N GLN A 68 -13.86 2.14 10.48
CA GLN A 68 -13.89 3.53 10.91
C GLN A 68 -14.33 4.48 9.80
N THR A 69 -13.99 4.15 8.55
CA THR A 69 -14.17 5.04 7.40
C THR A 69 -15.19 4.55 6.39
N ASP A 70 -15.67 3.31 6.49
CA ASP A 70 -16.51 2.64 5.49
C ASP A 70 -15.93 2.74 4.06
N ALA A 71 -14.60 2.77 3.96
CA ALA A 71 -13.83 2.90 2.72
C ALA A 71 -12.62 1.97 2.76
N ASP A 72 -12.08 1.62 1.59
CA ASP A 72 -10.85 0.86 1.51
C ASP A 72 -9.65 1.77 1.83
N PRO A 73 -8.90 1.54 2.92
CA PRO A 73 -7.81 2.41 3.34
C PRO A 73 -6.54 2.29 2.48
N ILE A 74 -6.40 1.25 1.66
CA ILE A 74 -5.26 1.09 0.74
C ILE A 74 -5.36 2.08 -0.41
N ILE A 75 -6.59 2.38 -0.83
CA ILE A 75 -6.89 3.31 -1.90
C ILE A 75 -7.58 4.60 -1.41
N LYS A 76 -8.02 4.69 -0.15
CA LYS A 76 -8.81 5.81 0.41
C LYS A 76 -10.07 6.13 -0.42
N ALA A 77 -10.75 5.11 -0.92
CA ALA A 77 -12.00 5.21 -1.67
C ALA A 77 -12.90 3.98 -1.43
N GLN A 78 -14.18 4.04 -1.83
CA GLN A 78 -15.07 2.88 -1.78
C GLN A 78 -14.82 1.96 -2.99
N ASP A 79 -14.75 2.56 -4.16
CA ASP A 79 -14.44 1.95 -5.45
C ASP A 79 -13.38 2.79 -6.18
N MET A 80 -12.82 2.24 -7.26
CA MET A 80 -11.85 2.97 -8.07
C MET A 80 -11.84 2.50 -9.52
N ASP A 81 -11.74 3.46 -10.43
CA ASP A 81 -11.66 3.23 -11.87
C ASP A 81 -10.22 2.95 -12.33
N LEU A 82 -10.03 2.12 -13.35
CA LEU A 82 -8.70 1.83 -13.95
C LEU A 82 -7.95 3.08 -14.42
N ARG A 83 -8.65 4.16 -14.80
CA ARG A 83 -8.07 5.42 -15.27
C ARG A 83 -7.12 6.06 -14.26
N VAL A 84 -7.29 5.80 -12.97
CA VAL A 84 -6.35 6.31 -11.94
C VAL A 84 -4.92 5.80 -12.13
N LEU A 85 -4.72 4.66 -12.81
CA LEU A 85 -3.39 4.13 -13.10
C LEU A 85 -2.57 5.07 -13.98
N GLN A 86 -3.23 5.92 -14.78
CA GLN A 86 -2.57 6.91 -15.64
C GLN A 86 -1.91 8.03 -14.83
N THR A 87 -2.39 8.28 -13.62
CA THR A 87 -1.94 9.36 -12.74
C THR A 87 -1.18 8.85 -11.50
N LEU A 88 -1.04 7.52 -11.37
CA LEU A 88 -0.39 6.87 -10.23
C LEU A 88 1.10 7.25 -10.15
N ALA A 89 1.44 8.03 -9.13
CA ALA A 89 2.80 8.45 -8.82
C ALA A 89 3.20 7.93 -7.44
N ILE A 90 4.37 7.27 -7.37
CA ILE A 90 4.92 6.72 -6.13
C ILE A 90 6.28 7.32 -5.89
N LYS A 91 6.50 7.87 -4.69
CA LYS A 91 7.78 8.49 -4.31
C LYS A 91 8.15 8.09 -2.89
N GLN A 92 9.44 7.89 -2.65
CA GLN A 92 9.95 7.82 -1.29
C GLN A 92 9.93 9.21 -0.65
N ASP A 93 9.57 9.29 0.63
CA ASP A 93 9.72 10.51 1.41
C ASP A 93 11.21 10.75 1.72
N PRO A 94 11.80 11.88 1.29
CA PRO A 94 13.20 12.18 1.58
C PRO A 94 13.46 12.46 3.07
N ARG A 95 12.42 12.73 3.86
CA ARG A 95 12.53 13.11 5.28
C ARG A 95 12.34 11.93 6.23
N LYS A 96 11.80 10.81 5.76
CA LYS A 96 11.48 9.66 6.60
C LYS A 96 11.82 8.35 5.87
N ALA A 97 12.83 7.65 6.38
CA ALA A 97 13.28 6.38 5.83
C ALA A 97 12.09 5.39 5.72
N ASN A 98 12.05 4.66 4.60
CA ASN A 98 11.05 3.65 4.31
C ASN A 98 9.59 4.13 4.23
N ARG A 99 9.35 5.44 4.29
CA ARG A 99 8.04 6.04 4.03
C ARG A 99 7.90 6.35 2.55
N TYR A 100 6.74 6.05 1.99
CA TYR A 100 6.42 6.32 0.59
C TYR A 100 5.07 7.02 0.51
N SER A 101 4.95 7.93 -0.45
CA SER A 101 3.67 8.49 -0.88
C SER A 101 3.20 7.81 -2.14
N ILE A 102 1.90 7.52 -2.19
CA ILE A 102 1.17 7.05 -3.35
C ILE A 102 0.14 8.12 -3.66
N LYS A 103 0.28 8.73 -4.84
CA LYS A 103 -0.56 9.84 -5.28
C LYS A 103 -1.26 9.45 -6.57
N TYR A 104 -2.53 9.77 -6.69
CA TYR A 104 -3.30 9.60 -7.92
C TYR A 104 -4.43 10.63 -7.99
N SER A 105 -5.02 10.75 -9.17
CA SER A 105 -6.20 11.55 -9.50
C SER A 105 -7.16 10.71 -10.34
N GLU A 106 -8.47 10.96 -10.23
CA GLU A 106 -9.50 10.22 -10.97
C GLU A 106 -9.32 10.30 -12.49
N THR A 107 -8.87 11.45 -12.97
CA THR A 107 -8.54 11.71 -14.37
C THR A 107 -7.23 12.49 -14.47
N ALA A 108 -6.63 12.50 -15.66
CA ALA A 108 -5.41 13.26 -15.92
C ALA A 108 -5.60 14.78 -15.76
N ASP A 109 -6.82 15.27 -16.02
CA ASP A 109 -7.16 16.69 -15.96
C ASP A 109 -7.70 17.13 -14.58
N SER A 110 -7.89 16.19 -13.65
CA SER A 110 -8.39 16.51 -12.32
C SER A 110 -7.35 17.29 -11.52
N HIS A 111 -7.80 18.39 -10.90
CA HIS A 111 -7.01 19.15 -9.95
C HIS A 111 -7.02 18.55 -8.54
N GLU A 112 -7.92 17.60 -8.28
CA GLU A 112 -8.00 16.89 -7.02
C GLU A 112 -7.08 15.67 -7.05
N THR A 113 -6.31 15.50 -5.98
CA THR A 113 -5.34 14.41 -5.85
C THR A 113 -5.47 13.74 -4.51
N THR A 114 -5.62 12.43 -4.50
CA THR A 114 -5.52 11.62 -3.29
C THR A 114 -4.06 11.31 -3.01
N THR A 115 -3.64 11.46 -1.75
CA THR A 115 -2.31 11.04 -1.30
C THR A 115 -2.42 10.09 -0.12
N ILE A 116 -1.76 8.94 -0.26
CA ILE A 116 -1.70 7.87 0.73
C ILE A 116 -0.25 7.74 1.15
N TYR A 117 -0.01 7.60 2.44
CA TYR A 117 1.34 7.35 2.96
C TYR A 117 1.41 5.94 3.52
N VAL A 118 2.51 5.25 3.23
CA VAL A 118 2.77 3.90 3.73
C VAL A 118 4.19 3.77 4.23
N MET A 119 4.38 2.92 5.23
CA MET A 119 5.71 2.50 5.68
C MET A 119 6.01 1.12 5.16
N LEU A 120 7.20 0.93 4.61
CA LEU A 120 7.70 -0.38 4.19
C LEU A 120 8.62 -1.00 5.24
N LYS A 121 8.64 -2.33 5.29
CA LYS A 121 9.55 -3.11 6.14
C LYS A 121 9.97 -4.38 5.40
N GLN A 122 11.17 -4.85 5.68
CA GLN A 122 11.60 -6.19 5.27
C GLN A 122 11.25 -7.21 6.37
N GLU A 123 10.52 -8.26 6.01
CA GLU A 123 10.24 -9.41 6.87
C GLU A 123 10.70 -10.69 6.17
N ASN A 124 11.64 -11.40 6.78
CA ASN A 124 12.22 -12.64 6.24
C ASN A 124 12.74 -12.47 4.79
N GLY A 125 13.41 -11.33 4.52
CA GLY A 125 13.93 -10.99 3.19
C GLY A 125 12.89 -10.43 2.21
N ILE A 126 11.60 -10.51 2.52
CA ILE A 126 10.51 -10.04 1.66
C ILE A 126 10.10 -8.63 2.06
N LEU A 127 10.03 -7.73 1.08
CA LEU A 127 9.58 -6.36 1.28
C LEU A 127 8.05 -6.31 1.38
N LYS A 128 7.52 -5.67 2.42
CA LYS A 128 6.08 -5.58 2.71
C LYS A 128 5.67 -4.20 3.21
N ILE A 129 4.40 -3.86 3.01
CA ILE A 129 3.72 -2.72 3.63
C ILE A 129 3.49 -3.03 5.10
N ALA A 130 4.09 -2.24 5.97
CA ALA A 130 4.06 -2.43 7.41
C ALA A 130 2.97 -1.59 8.09
N TYR A 131 2.65 -0.43 7.53
CA TYR A 131 1.72 0.54 8.13
C TYR A 131 1.09 1.42 7.05
N LEU A 132 -0.20 1.71 7.22
CA LEU A 132 -0.98 2.69 6.45
C LEU A 132 -1.11 3.98 7.26
N GLU A 133 -0.83 5.14 6.70
CA GLU A 133 -0.94 6.45 7.37
C GLU A 133 -2.18 7.25 6.90
#